data_AF-M5WMQ4-F1
#
_entry.id   AF-M5WMQ4-F1
#
_cell.length_a   1.000
_cell.length_b   1.000
_cell.length_c   1.000
_cell.angle_alpha   90.00
_cell.angle_beta   90.00
_cell.angle_gamma   90.00
#
_symmetry.space_group_name_H-M   'P 1'
#
loop_
_entity.id
_entity.type
_entity.pdbx_description
1 polymer ?
#
loop_
_entity_poly.entity_id
_entity_poly.type
_entity_poly.pdbx_seq_one_letter_code
_entity_poly.pdbx_strand_id
1 'polypeptide(L)'
;MKSLQVFFMLAMLIMALAITISVNKPVPCLSVVSRETEGSAGPDCRNKKCVDMRTDISNCGSCGKRCSSSEICCNAHCVNPMSH
;
A
#
# COMPACT_ATOMS: atom_id res chain seq x y z
N MET A 1 39.60 -20.25 -15.76
CA MET A 1 38.65 -19.77 -16.80
C MET A 1 37.25 -20.38 -16.66
N LYS A 2 37.10 -21.71 -16.61
CA LYS A 2 35.78 -22.37 -16.45
C LYS A 2 35.07 -22.05 -15.12
N SER A 3 35.81 -22.05 -14.01
CA SER A 3 35.28 -21.70 -12.69
C SER A 3 34.78 -20.24 -12.60
N LEU A 4 35.41 -19.32 -13.35
CA LEU A 4 35.00 -17.91 -13.41
C LEU A 4 33.69 -17.75 -14.18
N GLN A 5 33.51 -18.48 -15.29
CA GLN A 5 32.23 -18.49 -16.03
C GLN A 5 31.08 -19.04 -15.17
N VAL A 6 31.33 -20.05 -14.34
CA VAL A 6 30.30 -20.59 -13.41
C VAL A 6 29.88 -19.55 -12.38
N PHE A 7 30.83 -18.77 -11.82
CA PHE A 7 30.52 -17.69 -10.88
C PHE A 7 29.66 -16.60 -11.53
N PHE A 8 29.99 -16.18 -12.75
CA PHE A 8 29.19 -15.20 -13.48
C PHE A 8 27.78 -15.69 -13.80
N MET A 9 27.61 -16.96 -14.20
CA MET A 9 26.30 -17.54 -14.45
C MET A 9 25.45 -17.62 -13.18
N LEU A 10 26.05 -18.00 -12.05
CA LEU A 10 25.37 -18.04 -10.76
C LEU A 10 24.96 -16.64 -10.29
N ALA A 11 25.84 -15.64 -10.44
CA ALA A 11 25.55 -14.26 -10.09
C ALA A 11 24.40 -13.68 -10.93
N MET A 12 24.37 -13.95 -12.24
CA MET A 12 23.28 -13.52 -13.12
C MET A 12 21.95 -14.18 -12.77
N LEU A 13 21.95 -15.46 -12.38
CA LEU A 13 20.76 -16.17 -11.94
C LEU A 13 20.20 -15.60 -10.63
N ILE A 14 21.08 -15.30 -9.66
CA ILE A 14 20.70 -14.68 -8.38
C ILE A 14 20.13 -13.27 -8.60
N MET A 15 20.76 -12.47 -9.47
CA MET A 15 20.27 -11.12 -9.80
C MET A 15 18.92 -11.17 -10.52
N ALA A 16 18.72 -12.10 -11.45
CA ALA A 16 17.44 -12.28 -12.13
C ALA A 16 16.30 -12.68 -11.17
N LEU A 17 16.60 -13.57 -10.21
CA LEU A 17 15.65 -13.95 -9.14
C LEU A 17 15.34 -12.76 -8.21
N ALA A 18 16.32 -11.92 -7.89
CA ALA A 18 16.10 -10.73 -7.06
C ALA A 18 15.20 -9.68 -7.76
N ILE A 19 15.35 -9.51 -9.07
CA ILE A 19 14.53 -8.57 -9.86
C ILE A 19 13.06 -8.98 -9.86
N THR A 20 12.73 -10.27 -10.04
CA THR A 20 11.33 -10.75 -10.04
C THR A 20 10.66 -10.65 -8.67
N ILE A 21 11.42 -10.74 -7.58
CA ILE A 21 10.90 -10.56 -6.22
C ILE A 21 10.50 -9.09 -5.95
N SER A 22 11.16 -8.12 -6.59
CA SER A 22 10.93 -6.69 -6.33
C SER A 22 9.74 -6.06 -7.09
N VAL A 23 9.20 -6.71 -8.11
CA VAL A 23 8.09 -6.15 -8.94
C VAL A 23 6.72 -6.45 -8.34
N ASN A 24 6.62 -7.44 -7.45
CA ASN A 24 5.34 -7.82 -6.84
C ASN A 24 5.10 -7.06 -5.52
N LYS A 25 5.21 -5.73 -5.54
CA LYS A 25 4.55 -4.93 -4.51
C LYS A 25 3.10 -4.81 -4.94
N PRO A 26 2.13 -5.46 -4.27
CA PRO A 26 0.76 -5.02 -4.41
C PRO A 26 0.77 -3.53 -4.05
N VAL A 27 0.34 -2.70 -5.00
CA VAL A 27 0.11 -1.27 -4.79
C VAL A 27 -1.38 -1.13 -4.58
N PRO A 28 -1.91 -1.45 -3.40
CA PRO A 28 -3.34 -1.63 -3.30
C PRO A 28 -4.08 -0.29 -3.22
N CYS A 29 -3.36 0.84 -3.14
CA CYS A 29 -3.90 2.19 -3.16
C CYS A 29 -2.85 3.20 -3.66
N LEU A 30 -2.40 3.14 -4.92
CA LEU A 30 -1.53 4.20 -5.45
C LEU A 30 -2.36 5.51 -5.52
N SER A 31 -2.18 6.31 -4.48
CA SER A 31 -2.83 7.58 -4.26
C SER A 31 -2.29 8.61 -5.24
N VAL A 32 -2.96 8.82 -6.38
CA VAL A 32 -2.88 10.14 -7.02
C VAL A 32 -3.66 11.08 -6.10
N VAL A 33 -2.95 11.63 -5.11
CA VAL A 33 -3.44 12.77 -4.34
C VAL A 33 -3.53 13.94 -5.31
N SER A 34 -4.66 14.09 -5.98
CA SER A 34 -5.10 15.41 -6.41
C SER A 34 -5.44 16.14 -5.12
N ARG A 35 -4.56 17.04 -4.67
CA ARG A 35 -4.89 17.97 -3.58
C ARG A 35 -5.97 18.91 -4.11
N GLU A 36 -7.22 18.48 -4.01
CA GLU A 36 -8.35 19.40 -4.10
C GLU A 36 -8.63 19.86 -2.67
N THR A 37 -7.97 20.97 -2.32
CA THR A 37 -8.33 21.77 -1.16
C THR A 37 -9.64 22.47 -1.47
N GLU A 38 -10.75 21.78 -1.39
CA GLU A 38 -12.07 22.41 -1.39
C GLU A 38 -13.06 21.55 -0.58
N GLY A 39 -13.27 21.95 0.67
CA GLY A 39 -14.55 21.69 1.35
C GLY A 39 -14.75 20.33 2.03
N SER A 40 -13.72 19.62 2.49
CA SER A 40 -13.97 18.53 3.44
C SER A 40 -14.26 19.13 4.82
N ALA A 41 -15.54 19.19 5.20
CA ALA A 41 -15.92 19.27 6.60
C ALA A 41 -15.35 18.02 7.28
N GLY A 42 -14.15 18.13 7.85
CA GLY A 42 -13.53 17.06 8.62
C GLY A 42 -13.78 17.28 10.11
N PRO A 43 -14.86 16.72 10.70
CA PRO A 43 -15.02 16.72 12.13
C PRO A 43 -14.17 15.60 12.76
N ASP A 44 -13.39 16.03 13.73
CA ASP A 44 -12.52 15.27 14.60
C ASP A 44 -13.03 13.91 15.05
N CYS A 45 -12.15 12.92 15.03
CA CYS A 45 -12.33 11.68 15.80
C CYS A 45 -12.12 11.97 17.29
N ARG A 46 -13.10 12.67 17.86
CA ARG A 46 -13.38 12.92 19.28
C ARG A 46 -12.31 13.65 20.12
N ASN A 47 -11.07 13.80 19.63
CA ASN A 47 -9.91 14.31 20.38
C ASN A 47 -9.09 15.42 19.67
N LYS A 48 -9.67 16.20 18.75
CA LYS A 48 -8.92 17.23 17.99
C LYS A 48 -7.78 16.67 17.13
N LYS A 49 -7.84 15.38 16.80
CA LYS A 49 -6.87 14.71 15.94
C LYS A 49 -7.45 14.56 14.55
N CYS A 50 -6.90 15.33 13.62
CA CYS A 50 -7.09 15.11 12.20
C CYS A 50 -6.56 13.71 11.86
N VAL A 51 -7.45 12.85 11.39
CA VAL A 51 -7.10 11.55 10.82
C VAL A 51 -7.55 11.52 9.38
N ASP A 52 -6.76 10.88 8.53
CA ASP A 52 -7.12 10.72 7.12
C ASP A 52 -8.06 9.53 6.97
N MET A 53 -9.36 9.81 6.87
CA MET A 53 -10.37 8.76 6.68
C MET A 53 -10.23 8.02 5.34
N ARG A 54 -9.41 8.51 4.41
CA ARG A 54 -9.19 7.87 3.11
C ARG A 54 -8.19 6.72 3.18
N THR A 55 -7.30 6.74 4.18
CA THR A 55 -6.18 5.80 4.29
C THR A 55 -6.03 5.19 5.69
N ASP A 56 -6.60 5.79 6.72
CA ASP A 56 -6.52 5.25 8.08
C ASP A 56 -7.44 4.03 8.23
N ILE A 57 -6.82 2.87 8.41
CA ILE A 57 -7.50 1.57 8.61
C ILE A 57 -8.46 1.58 9.81
N SER A 58 -8.24 2.44 10.80
CA SER A 58 -9.07 2.53 12.01
C SER A 58 -10.19 3.56 11.92
N ASN A 59 -10.21 4.37 10.84
CA ASN A 59 -11.15 5.46 10.63
C ASN A 59 -11.62 5.52 9.16
N CYS A 60 -11.76 4.36 8.51
CA CYS A 60 -11.94 4.27 7.06
C CYS A 60 -13.34 4.72 6.61
N GLY A 61 -13.42 5.91 6.04
CA GLY A 61 -14.65 6.59 5.63
C GLY A 61 -15.51 7.17 6.75
N SER A 62 -15.23 6.80 8.01
CA SER A 62 -15.81 7.44 9.19
C SER A 62 -14.97 7.15 10.44
N CYS A 63 -15.03 8.03 11.44
CA CYS A 63 -14.31 7.85 12.70
C CYS A 63 -14.69 6.54 13.40
N GLY A 64 -13.67 5.79 13.84
CA GLY A 64 -13.83 4.52 14.54
C GLY A 64 -14.24 3.33 13.66
N LYS A 65 -14.47 3.55 12.36
CA LYS A 65 -14.76 2.48 11.42
C LYS A 65 -13.45 1.78 11.03
N ARG A 66 -13.21 0.63 11.65
CA ARG A 66 -12.04 -0.20 11.37
C ARG A 66 -12.34 -1.21 10.27
N CYS A 67 -11.44 -1.34 9.29
CA CYS A 67 -11.52 -2.42 8.30
C CYS A 67 -11.14 -3.77 8.92
N SER A 68 -11.55 -4.88 8.28
CA SER A 68 -11.13 -6.21 8.68
C SER A 68 -9.61 -6.35 8.65
N SER A 69 -9.05 -7.29 9.40
CA SER A 69 -7.60 -7.54 9.46
C SER A 69 -7.00 -7.93 8.11
N SER A 70 -7.81 -8.43 7.18
CA SER A 70 -7.44 -8.79 5.82
C SER A 70 -7.71 -7.68 4.80
N GLU A 71 -8.29 -6.57 5.22
CA GLU A 71 -8.65 -5.44 4.37
C GLU A 71 -7.72 -4.25 4.63
N ILE A 72 -7.69 -3.34 3.67
CA ILE A 72 -7.03 -2.05 3.79
C ILE A 72 -8.02 -0.92 3.57
N CYS A 73 -7.70 0.28 4.04
CA CYS A 73 -8.49 1.46 3.70
C CYS A 73 -8.00 2.09 2.39
N CYS A 74 -8.90 2.17 1.41
CA CYS A 74 -8.64 2.75 0.11
C CYS A 74 -9.76 3.70 -0.28
N ASN A 75 -9.44 4.98 -0.49
CA ASN A 75 -10.42 6.00 -0.86
C ASN A 75 -11.66 6.01 0.06
N ALA A 76 -11.46 5.85 1.38
CA ALA A 76 -12.52 5.77 2.39
C ALA A 76 -13.38 4.48 2.36
N HIS A 77 -12.92 3.44 1.64
CA HIS A 77 -13.54 2.12 1.61
C HIS A 77 -12.59 1.02 2.09
N CYS A 78 -13.12 0.03 2.80
CA CYS A 78 -12.38 -1.17 3.12
C CYS A 78 -12.36 -2.07 1.88
N VAL A 79 -11.16 -2.35 1.38
CA VAL A 79 -10.95 -3.20 0.21
C VAL A 79 -10.09 -4.38 0.59
N ASN A 80 -10.43 -5.55 0.07
CA ASN A 80 -9.57 -6.71 0.20
C ASN A 80 -8.50 -6.64 -0.92
N PRO A 81 -7.21 -6.47 -0.62
CA PRO A 81 -6.16 -6.40 -1.64
C PRO A 81 -6.01 -7.73 -2.44
N MET A 82 -6.66 -8.80 -1.98
CA MET A 82 -6.66 -10.12 -2.61
C MET A 82 -7.96 -10.41 -3.40
N SER A 83 -8.97 -9.53 -3.35
CA SER A 83 -10.19 -9.70 -4.16
C SER A 83 -9.95 -9.13 -5.56
N HIS A 84 -9.72 -10.01 -6.52
CA HIS A 84 -9.85 -9.74 -7.96
C HIS A 84 -11.28 -10.00 -8.42
#